data_AF-A0A8H5FCH4-F1
#
_entry.id   AF-A0A8H5FCH4-F1
#
_cell.length_a   1.000
_cell.length_b   1.000
_cell.length_c   1.000
_cell.angle_alpha   90.00
_cell.angle_beta   90.00
_cell.angle_gamma   90.00
#
_symmetry.space_group_name_H-M   'P 1'
#
loop_
_entity.id
_entity.type
_entity.pdbx_description
1 polymer ?
#
loop_
_entity_poly.entity_id
_entity_poly.type
_entity_poly.pdbx_seq_one_letter_code
_entity_poly.pdbx_strand_id
1 'polypeptide(L)'
;MFKSFVSLVALASLVAAAPSLVARAVPAGFAVTGTSYSGPGCPAGSAVVNVAADSSAFSVVYSEFTLNVGPGLPSPDSKTCTVTLNLVIPSGYTVGLAPLDNGSFRQDDGTVGGGFGVNDIFTTSQLTLTTNAVLIAGGPTSTGVLIIDSLDGHFTFTQV
;
A
#
# COMPACT_ATOMS: atom_id res chain seq x y z
N MET A 1 10.79 12.78 -72.12
CA MET A 1 11.75 13.37 -71.17
C MET A 1 11.17 14.69 -70.64
N PHE A 2 10.48 14.69 -69.50
CA PHE A 2 10.01 15.91 -68.84
C PHE A 2 10.01 15.75 -67.31
N LYS A 3 11.04 16.37 -66.71
CA LYS A 3 11.18 16.96 -65.36
C LYS A 3 10.48 16.37 -64.14
N SER A 4 11.31 15.97 -63.18
CA SER A 4 11.03 15.93 -61.74
C SER A 4 10.40 17.22 -61.23
N PHE A 5 9.37 17.08 -60.41
CA PHE A 5 8.96 18.09 -59.43
C PHE A 5 9.08 17.48 -58.04
N VAL A 6 10.07 18.01 -57.33
CA VAL A 6 10.32 17.89 -55.89
C VAL A 6 9.06 18.34 -55.15
N SER A 7 8.52 17.51 -54.25
CA SER A 7 7.54 17.94 -53.26
C SER A 7 8.07 17.62 -51.87
N LEU A 8 8.67 18.62 -51.25
CA LEU A 8 8.97 18.68 -49.82
C LEU A 8 7.62 18.74 -49.08
N VAL A 9 7.22 17.63 -48.45
CA VAL A 9 6.16 17.67 -47.43
C VAL A 9 6.85 17.73 -46.07
N ALA A 10 6.67 18.87 -45.42
CA ALA A 10 7.22 19.18 -44.11
C ALA A 10 6.80 18.14 -43.07
N LEU A 11 7.78 17.51 -42.41
CA LEU A 11 7.57 16.76 -41.18
C LEU A 11 7.18 17.75 -40.08
N ALA A 12 5.89 17.85 -39.76
CA ALA A 12 5.43 18.46 -38.53
C ALA A 12 5.80 17.53 -37.36
N SER A 13 6.87 17.84 -36.64
CA SER A 13 7.23 17.19 -35.39
C SER A 13 6.19 17.50 -34.32
N LEU A 14 5.26 16.56 -34.07
CA LEU A 14 4.46 16.55 -32.84
C LEU A 14 5.42 16.30 -31.67
N VAL A 15 5.76 17.35 -30.92
CA VAL A 15 6.32 17.19 -29.57
C VAL A 15 5.16 16.71 -28.69
N ALA A 16 5.06 15.39 -28.52
CA ALA A 16 4.22 14.82 -27.47
C ALA A 16 4.78 15.32 -26.13
N ALA A 17 4.02 16.17 -25.44
CA ALA A 17 4.27 16.49 -24.04
C ALA A 17 4.04 15.20 -23.24
N ALA A 18 5.09 14.40 -23.08
CA ALA A 18 5.07 13.27 -22.17
C ALA A 18 4.82 13.85 -20.75
N PRO A 19 3.84 13.36 -19.98
CA PRO A 19 3.76 13.71 -18.58
C PRO A 19 5.08 13.29 -17.95
N SER A 20 5.84 14.25 -17.47
CA SER A 20 7.05 13.98 -16.71
C SER A 20 6.61 13.26 -15.44
N LEU A 21 6.94 11.97 -15.34
CA LEU A 21 6.94 11.20 -14.11
C LEU A 21 8.04 11.76 -13.21
N VAL A 22 7.90 13.02 -12.79
CA VAL A 22 8.59 13.50 -11.61
C VAL A 22 7.93 12.72 -10.49
N ALA A 23 8.66 11.78 -9.89
CA ALA A 23 8.34 11.32 -8.54
C ALA A 23 8.18 12.60 -7.72
N ARG A 24 6.94 13.00 -7.48
CA ARG A 24 6.64 14.31 -6.92
C ARG A 24 7.24 14.30 -5.52
N ALA A 25 8.32 15.05 -5.36
CA ALA A 25 9.00 15.22 -4.09
C ALA A 25 7.96 15.58 -3.02
N VAL A 26 8.14 15.03 -1.82
CA VAL A 26 7.25 15.29 -0.69
C VAL A 26 7.06 16.82 -0.55
N PRO A 27 5.81 17.32 -0.63
CA PRO A 27 5.55 18.75 -0.57
C PRO A 27 6.11 19.36 0.71
N ALA A 28 6.68 20.57 0.61
CA ALA A 28 7.13 21.30 1.78
C ALA A 28 5.95 21.52 2.74
N GLY A 29 6.12 21.10 4.00
CA GLY A 29 5.08 21.17 5.02
C GLY A 29 4.20 19.92 5.14
N PHE A 30 4.39 18.89 4.31
CA PHE A 30 3.83 17.57 4.60
C PHE A 30 4.59 16.90 5.74
N ALA A 31 3.85 16.30 6.68
CA ALA A 31 4.45 15.54 7.76
C ALA A 31 3.48 14.49 8.32
N VAL A 32 4.02 13.36 8.77
CA VAL A 32 3.30 12.44 9.66
C VAL A 32 3.58 12.87 11.11
N THR A 33 2.56 13.30 11.83
CA THR A 33 2.69 13.86 13.19
C THR A 33 2.44 12.85 14.30
N GLY A 34 1.85 11.71 13.98
CA GLY A 34 1.60 10.66 14.95
C GLY A 34 1.10 9.38 14.29
N THR A 35 1.37 8.26 14.94
CA THR A 35 0.97 6.93 14.48
C THR A 35 0.30 6.19 15.64
N SER A 36 -0.70 5.38 15.31
CA SER A 36 -1.37 4.50 16.28
C SER A 36 -1.86 3.25 15.56
N TYR A 37 -2.02 2.15 16.31
CA TYR A 37 -2.67 0.95 15.81
C TYR A 37 -3.63 0.39 16.85
N SER A 38 -4.65 -0.33 16.39
CA SER A 38 -5.64 -0.97 17.23
C SER A 38 -6.32 -2.09 16.47
N GLY A 39 -6.69 -3.14 17.20
CA GLY A 39 -7.50 -4.22 16.65
C GLY A 39 -7.06 -5.58 17.16
N PRO A 40 -7.92 -6.59 17.05
CA PRO A 40 -7.63 -7.94 17.52
C PRO A 40 -6.49 -8.62 16.73
N GLY A 41 -6.09 -8.08 15.58
CA GLY A 41 -4.94 -8.57 14.79
C GLY A 41 -3.58 -8.01 15.20
N CYS A 42 -3.55 -6.88 15.91
CA CYS A 42 -2.30 -6.27 16.38
C CYS A 42 -2.44 -5.89 17.86
N PRO A 43 -2.36 -6.86 18.79
CA PRO A 43 -2.35 -6.57 20.21
C PRO A 43 -1.26 -5.55 20.59
N ALA A 44 -1.45 -4.85 21.71
CA ALA A 44 -0.53 -3.82 22.16
C ALA A 44 0.90 -4.39 22.29
N GLY A 45 1.86 -3.75 21.62
CA GLY A 45 3.25 -4.18 21.57
C GLY A 45 3.59 -5.12 20.41
N SER A 46 2.62 -5.56 19.60
CA SER A 46 2.87 -6.49 18.48
C SER A 46 3.03 -5.83 17.12
N ALA A 47 2.91 -4.50 17.03
CA ALA A 47 3.14 -3.74 15.81
C ALA A 47 3.99 -2.50 16.06
N VAL A 48 4.81 -2.16 15.08
CA VAL A 48 5.65 -0.96 15.07
C VAL A 48 5.45 -0.23 13.75
N VAL A 49 5.09 1.05 13.82
CA VAL A 49 4.96 1.91 12.63
C VAL A 49 6.21 2.78 12.52
N ASN A 50 6.99 2.55 11.48
CA ASN A 50 8.16 3.33 11.11
C ASN A 50 7.78 4.32 10.01
N VAL A 51 8.21 5.56 10.12
CA VAL A 51 8.01 6.58 9.08
C VAL A 51 9.38 7.00 8.56
N ALA A 52 9.52 7.10 7.24
CA ALA A 52 10.75 7.59 6.62
C ALA A 52 11.06 9.01 7.09
N ALA A 53 12.34 9.34 7.22
CA ALA A 53 12.77 10.65 7.73
C ALA A 53 12.26 11.83 6.86
N ASP A 54 12.02 11.60 5.58
CA ASP A 54 11.47 12.56 4.64
C ASP A 54 9.93 12.51 4.53
N SER A 55 9.25 11.69 5.34
CA SER A 55 7.80 11.42 5.29
C SER A 55 7.30 10.91 3.92
N SER A 56 8.17 10.41 3.05
CA SER A 56 7.76 9.88 1.74
C SER A 56 7.11 8.49 1.82
N ALA A 57 7.43 7.75 2.88
CA ALA A 57 7.03 6.36 3.06
C ALA A 57 6.83 6.03 4.55
N PHE A 58 6.11 4.95 4.79
CA PHE A 58 6.00 4.32 6.10
C PHE A 58 6.05 2.81 5.95
N SER A 59 6.41 2.13 7.04
CA SER A 59 6.41 0.68 7.14
C SER A 59 5.76 0.29 8.45
N VAL A 60 4.88 -0.70 8.41
CA VAL A 60 4.29 -1.31 9.60
C VAL A 60 4.89 -2.70 9.73
N VAL A 61 5.68 -2.92 10.76
CA VAL A 61 6.28 -4.21 11.07
C VAL A 61 5.45 -4.86 12.16
N TYR A 62 5.04 -6.10 11.94
CA TYR A 62 4.27 -6.87 12.91
C TYR A 62 5.19 -7.95 13.51
N SER A 63 5.26 -8.03 14.84
CA SER A 63 6.04 -9.07 15.52
C SER A 63 5.22 -10.34 15.75
N GLU A 64 3.91 -10.20 15.95
CA GLU A 64 2.97 -11.31 16.14
C GLU A 64 1.65 -10.96 15.44
N PHE A 65 1.57 -11.22 14.14
CA PHE A 65 0.29 -11.28 13.42
C PHE A 65 -0.02 -12.74 13.10
N THR A 66 -0.42 -13.50 14.11
CA THR A 66 -0.75 -14.92 13.98
C THR A 66 -2.24 -15.10 13.75
N LEU A 67 -2.60 -15.74 12.64
CA LEU A 67 -3.95 -16.22 12.39
C LEU A 67 -3.97 -17.73 12.31
N ASN A 68 -4.89 -18.35 13.05
CA ASN A 68 -5.18 -19.77 12.95
C ASN A 68 -6.20 -20.00 11.84
N VAL A 69 -5.89 -20.93 10.95
CA VAL A 69 -6.74 -21.30 9.81
C VAL A 69 -6.99 -22.82 9.84
N GLY A 70 -8.15 -23.32 9.38
CA GLY A 70 -8.47 -24.75 9.36
C GLY A 70 -9.96 -25.12 9.28
N PRO A 71 -10.31 -26.39 8.95
CA PRO A 71 -11.69 -26.90 8.98
C PRO A 71 -12.33 -26.76 10.35
N GLY A 72 -13.57 -26.27 10.39
CA GLY A 72 -14.34 -26.20 11.63
C GLY A 72 -13.90 -25.09 12.58
N LEU A 73 -12.87 -24.32 12.23
CA LEU A 73 -12.70 -22.98 12.78
C LEU A 73 -13.76 -22.06 12.16
N PRO A 74 -14.32 -21.09 12.91
CA PRO A 74 -15.10 -20.02 12.29
C PRO A 74 -14.28 -19.42 11.13
N SER A 75 -14.95 -18.88 10.10
CA SER A 75 -14.32 -18.13 8.99
C SER A 75 -13.13 -17.35 9.54
N PRO A 76 -11.92 -17.46 8.94
CA PRO A 76 -10.64 -17.16 9.58
C PRO A 76 -10.86 -15.99 10.51
N ASP A 77 -10.77 -16.21 11.83
CA ASP A 77 -11.09 -15.20 12.84
C ASP A 77 -10.53 -13.89 12.30
N SER A 78 -11.41 -12.99 11.86
CA SER A 78 -11.02 -11.89 10.99
C SER A 78 -10.35 -10.86 11.88
N LYS A 79 -9.11 -11.15 12.26
CA LYS A 79 -8.32 -10.30 13.11
C LYS A 79 -7.91 -9.14 12.22
N THR A 80 -8.67 -8.06 12.34
CA THR A 80 -8.36 -6.81 11.69
C THR A 80 -7.32 -6.08 12.52
N CYS A 81 -6.35 -5.48 11.84
CA CYS A 81 -5.51 -4.44 12.43
C CYS A 81 -5.82 -3.14 11.72
N THR A 82 -6.15 -2.11 12.49
CA THR A 82 -6.33 -0.75 12.00
C THR A 82 -5.13 0.08 12.41
N VAL A 83 -4.43 0.64 11.44
CA VAL A 83 -3.30 1.55 11.63
C VAL A 83 -3.75 2.95 11.21
N THR A 84 -3.53 3.94 12.06
CA THR A 84 -3.87 5.34 11.79
C THR A 84 -2.63 6.19 11.82
N LEU A 85 -2.45 6.99 10.77
CA LEU A 85 -1.40 7.99 10.65
C LEU A 85 -2.06 9.38 10.66
N ASN A 86 -1.60 10.26 11.54
CA ASN A 86 -1.99 11.66 11.57
C ASN A 86 -1.09 12.44 10.61
N LEU A 87 -1.70 13.20 9.71
CA LEU A 87 -1.04 13.86 8.58
C LEU A 87 -1.26 15.37 8.67
N VAL A 88 -0.21 16.13 8.38
CA VAL A 88 -0.31 17.55 8.01
C VAL A 88 -0.18 17.60 6.50
N ILE A 89 -1.21 18.11 5.82
CA ILE A 89 -1.24 18.23 4.37
C ILE A 89 -1.19 19.72 4.02
N PRO A 90 -0.18 20.18 3.27
CA PRO A 90 -0.09 21.58 2.88
C PRO A 90 -1.19 21.95 1.88
N SER A 91 -1.60 23.21 1.89
CA SER A 91 -2.59 23.74 0.95
C SER A 91 -2.13 23.57 -0.51
N GLY A 92 -3.06 23.26 -1.40
CA GLY A 92 -2.76 23.05 -2.82
C GLY A 92 -2.27 21.63 -3.15
N TYR A 93 -2.33 20.71 -2.19
CA TYR A 93 -2.01 19.30 -2.42
C TYR A 93 -3.11 18.36 -1.92
N THR A 94 -3.31 17.30 -2.67
CA THR A 94 -4.03 16.09 -2.27
C THR A 94 -3.01 14.97 -2.11
N VAL A 95 -3.13 14.20 -1.03
CA VAL A 95 -2.30 13.03 -0.76
C VAL A 95 -3.06 11.75 -1.13
N GLY A 96 -2.33 10.74 -1.58
CA GLY A 96 -2.82 9.38 -1.78
C GLY A 96 -1.76 8.37 -1.38
N LEU A 97 -2.04 7.08 -1.58
CA LEU A 97 -1.08 6.01 -1.45
C LEU A 97 -0.80 5.37 -2.80
N ALA A 98 0.45 5.00 -3.02
CA ALA A 98 0.78 4.02 -4.05
C ALA A 98 0.12 2.67 -3.69
N PRO A 99 -0.15 1.81 -4.68
CA PRO A 99 -0.66 0.48 -4.42
C PRO A 99 0.23 -0.22 -3.38
N LEU A 100 -0.41 -0.69 -2.30
CA LEU A 100 0.25 -1.47 -1.27
C LEU A 100 0.44 -2.89 -1.82
N ASP A 101 1.58 -3.50 -1.56
CA ASP A 101 1.81 -4.88 -1.97
C ASP A 101 0.88 -5.80 -1.18
N ASN A 102 0.00 -6.49 -1.91
CA ASN A 102 -0.84 -7.55 -1.35
C ASN A 102 0.07 -8.75 -1.09
N GLY A 103 0.65 -8.83 0.09
CA GLY A 103 1.61 -9.89 0.40
C GLY A 103 0.94 -11.26 0.45
N SER A 104 1.74 -12.28 0.18
CA SER A 104 1.38 -13.68 0.33
C SER A 104 2.11 -14.26 1.53
N PHE A 105 1.45 -15.11 2.29
CA PHE A 105 2.06 -15.77 3.44
C PHE A 105 2.17 -17.27 3.21
N ARG A 106 3.10 -17.88 3.93
CA ARG A 106 3.33 -19.32 3.92
C ARG A 106 2.80 -19.89 5.23
N GLN A 107 2.12 -21.02 5.12
CA GLN A 107 1.80 -21.86 6.27
C GLN A 107 3.08 -22.51 6.80
N ASP A 108 3.03 -22.98 8.03
CA ASP A 108 4.13 -23.66 8.72
C ASP A 108 4.58 -24.95 7.99
N ASP A 109 3.71 -25.52 7.14
CA ASP A 109 4.02 -26.64 6.24
C ASP A 109 4.72 -26.22 4.92
N GLY A 110 4.99 -24.93 4.75
CA GLY A 110 5.62 -24.34 3.56
C GLY A 110 4.67 -24.02 2.40
N THR A 111 3.37 -24.34 2.50
CA THR A 111 2.35 -24.07 1.48
C THR A 111 1.92 -22.61 1.50
N VAL A 112 1.76 -21.97 0.33
CA VAL A 112 1.19 -20.61 0.24
C VAL A 112 -0.29 -20.67 0.64
N GLY A 113 -0.64 -20.14 1.81
CA GLY A 113 -1.97 -20.31 2.42
C GLY A 113 -2.99 -19.22 2.06
N GLY A 114 -2.55 -18.12 1.47
CA GLY A 114 -3.42 -16.99 1.12
C GLY A 114 -2.69 -15.66 0.98
N GLY A 115 -3.42 -14.55 1.09
CA GLY A 115 -2.89 -13.20 1.04
C GLY A 115 -3.61 -12.27 2.00
N PHE A 116 -3.14 -11.04 2.17
CA PHE A 116 -3.87 -10.04 2.95
C PHE A 116 -4.44 -8.95 2.04
N GLY A 117 -5.65 -8.50 2.37
CA GLY A 117 -6.23 -7.29 1.84
C GLY A 117 -5.84 -6.11 2.73
N VAL A 118 -5.57 -4.98 2.09
CA VAL A 118 -5.42 -3.70 2.78
C VAL A 118 -6.42 -2.73 2.18
N ASN A 119 -7.16 -2.04 3.04
CA ASN A 119 -7.99 -0.92 2.64
C ASN A 119 -7.46 0.36 3.27
N ASP A 120 -7.34 1.41 2.47
CA ASP A 120 -6.94 2.74 2.90
C ASP A 120 -8.12 3.71 2.82
N ILE A 121 -8.24 4.56 3.83
CA ILE A 121 -9.23 5.64 3.88
C ILE A 121 -8.50 6.93 4.27
N PHE A 122 -8.61 7.92 3.40
CA PHE A 122 -8.11 9.26 3.66
C PHE A 122 -9.22 10.17 4.18
N THR A 123 -8.91 10.89 5.26
CA THR A 123 -9.70 12.00 5.80
C THR A 123 -8.86 13.29 5.75
N THR A 124 -9.40 14.41 6.26
CA THR A 124 -8.75 15.73 6.18
C THR A 124 -7.36 15.78 6.82
N SER A 125 -7.10 14.97 7.86
CA SER A 125 -5.82 14.96 8.57
C SER A 125 -5.37 13.57 9.01
N GLN A 126 -6.00 12.51 8.51
CA GLN A 126 -5.64 11.14 8.88
C GLN A 126 -5.75 10.20 7.69
N LEU A 127 -4.79 9.27 7.65
CA LEU A 127 -4.85 8.07 6.85
C LEU A 127 -5.13 6.89 7.78
N THR A 128 -6.18 6.12 7.50
CA THR A 128 -6.50 4.89 8.20
C THR A 128 -6.34 3.71 7.26
N LEU A 129 -5.45 2.79 7.61
CA LEU A 129 -5.22 1.53 6.95
C LEU A 129 -5.89 0.43 7.76
N THR A 130 -6.66 -0.43 7.13
CA THR A 130 -7.14 -1.65 7.78
C THR A 130 -6.64 -2.84 7.00
N THR A 131 -5.94 -3.73 7.70
CA THR A 131 -5.42 -4.97 7.14
C THR A 131 -6.34 -6.11 7.56
N ASN A 132 -6.81 -6.87 6.59
CA ASN A 132 -7.58 -8.08 6.78
C ASN A 132 -6.87 -9.23 6.07
N ALA A 133 -6.68 -10.37 6.72
CA ALA A 133 -6.18 -11.55 6.01
C ALA A 133 -7.31 -12.24 5.24
N VAL A 134 -6.95 -12.80 4.09
CA VAL A 134 -7.82 -13.60 3.24
C VAL A 134 -7.13 -14.92 2.93
N LEU A 135 -7.75 -16.04 3.30
CA LEU A 135 -7.30 -17.37 2.87
C LEU A 135 -7.65 -17.55 1.40
N ILE A 136 -6.64 -17.75 0.55
CA ILE A 136 -6.84 -17.87 -0.91
C ILE A 136 -6.70 -19.32 -1.37
N ALA A 137 -5.86 -20.15 -0.73
CA ALA A 137 -5.73 -21.55 -1.12
C ALA A 137 -5.04 -22.42 -0.06
N GLY A 138 -5.82 -22.92 0.89
CA GLY A 138 -5.62 -24.26 1.44
C GLY A 138 -6.96 -24.94 1.30
N GLY A 139 -7.01 -26.20 0.85
CA GLY A 139 -8.27 -26.95 0.86
C GLY A 139 -8.89 -26.94 2.27
N PRO A 140 -10.12 -27.45 2.44
CA PRO A 140 -10.85 -27.42 3.71
C PRO A 140 -10.13 -28.14 4.87
N THR A 141 -8.92 -28.66 4.71
CA THR A 141 -8.15 -29.41 5.70
C THR A 141 -6.83 -28.76 6.14
N SER A 142 -6.42 -27.64 5.56
CA SER A 142 -5.12 -27.01 5.87
C SER A 142 -5.19 -26.23 7.19
N THR A 143 -4.40 -26.66 8.18
CA THR A 143 -4.23 -25.93 9.44
C THR A 143 -2.89 -25.22 9.43
N GLY A 144 -2.85 -23.92 9.72
CA GLY A 144 -1.63 -23.14 9.61
C GLY A 144 -1.65 -21.83 10.40
N VAL A 145 -0.46 -21.25 10.56
CA VAL A 145 -0.23 -19.92 11.11
C VAL A 145 0.14 -18.99 9.97
N LEU A 146 -0.56 -17.85 9.84
CA LEU A 146 -0.06 -16.72 9.07
C LEU A 146 1.04 -15.99 9.82
N ILE A 147 2.03 -15.48 9.07
CA ILE A 147 2.91 -14.42 9.53
C ILE A 147 2.87 -13.31 8.47
N ILE A 148 2.47 -12.11 8.86
CA ILE A 148 2.68 -10.89 8.07
C ILE A 148 3.92 -10.23 8.66
N ASP A 149 5.00 -10.12 7.89
CA ASP A 149 6.25 -9.56 8.39
C ASP A 149 6.24 -8.02 8.33
N SER A 150 5.82 -7.44 7.20
CA SER A 150 5.71 -5.98 7.03
C SER A 150 4.63 -5.56 6.04
N LEU A 151 4.12 -4.34 6.23
CA LEU A 151 3.32 -3.59 5.28
C LEU A 151 4.03 -2.28 4.97
N ASP A 152 4.44 -2.08 3.72
CA ASP A 152 5.15 -0.90 3.28
C ASP A 152 4.24 -0.03 2.41
N GLY A 153 4.22 1.28 2.68
CA GLY A 153 3.40 2.23 1.97
C GLY A 153 4.15 3.48 1.56
N HIS A 154 3.88 3.94 0.33
CA HIS A 154 4.45 5.16 -0.23
C HIS A 154 3.37 6.20 -0.45
N PHE A 155 3.60 7.41 0.04
CA PHE A 155 2.69 8.53 -0.22
C PHE A 155 2.87 9.04 -1.64
N THR A 156 1.74 9.40 -2.26
CA THR A 156 1.69 10.08 -3.55
C THR A 156 1.04 11.44 -3.37
N PHE A 157 1.48 12.43 -4.16
CA PHE A 157 1.04 13.81 -3.98
C PHE A 157 0.59 14.42 -5.30
N THR A 158 -0.65 14.89 -5.37
CA THR A 158 -1.21 15.57 -6.54
C THR A 158 -1.48 17.02 -6.18
N GLN A 159 -1.04 17.96 -7.01
CA GLN A 159 -1.26 19.39 -6.78
C GLN A 159 -2.63 19.75 -7.34
N VAL A 160 -3.40 20.53 -6.59
CA VAL A 160 -4.73 21.01 -6.95
C VAL A 160 -4.74 22.49 -7.23
#